data_AF-A0A7W7QX38-F1
#
_entry.id   AF-A0A7W7QX38-F1
#
_cell.length_a   1.000
_cell.length_b   1.000
_cell.length_c   1.000
_cell.angle_alpha   90.00
_cell.angle_beta   90.00
_cell.angle_gamma   90.00
#
_symmetry.space_group_name_H-M   'P 1'
#
loop_
_entity.id
_entity.type
_entity.pdbx_description
1 polymer ?
#
loop_
_entity_poly.entity_id
_entity_poly.type
_entity_poly.pdbx_seq_one_letter_code
_entity_poly.pdbx_strand_id
1 'polypeptide(L)'
;MPNRPTAGRAPAGAAVLPAPPIRRARRQPLQHPLLRSWFLPEEPGLPTLAAHVLLTGHGAHWSEGPTTPRAAVVHCGPYRLLRGDPRFLRPERLAPLERGQFSMPDRFLPLLGATFSPVMPWVRLVYTQQLRPRRQPLPVGVRLRPLTPLDTARLDALGQELRWITETWGSSRALARTGGAWGAFVDGRLASVATVHLRGVSHEDLAVVTAPEFRRAGLALACVLAAATAIRHRGRIPTWSTPRSNGPSRALAEAAGFLPVREELVYWAGPAR
;
A
#
# COMPACT_ATOMS: atom_id res chain seq x y z
N MET A 1 22.79 46.22 -55.40
CA MET A 1 23.48 45.07 -54.77
C MET A 1 23.27 45.14 -53.26
N PRO A 2 22.39 44.31 -52.68
CA PRO A 2 22.19 44.24 -51.23
C PRO A 2 22.90 43.03 -50.60
N ASN A 3 23.59 43.29 -49.49
CA ASN A 3 24.31 42.33 -48.64
C ASN A 3 23.39 41.26 -48.05
N ARG A 4 23.79 39.98 -48.16
CA ARG A 4 23.25 38.84 -47.40
C ARG A 4 23.90 38.79 -46.01
N PRO A 5 23.14 38.66 -44.91
CA PRO A 5 23.69 38.21 -43.64
C PRO A 5 23.77 36.67 -43.58
N THR A 6 24.88 36.21 -43.04
CA THR A 6 25.28 34.83 -42.81
C THR A 6 24.44 34.15 -41.73
N ALA A 7 23.95 32.94 -42.02
CA ALA A 7 23.22 32.10 -41.07
C ALA A 7 24.19 31.52 -40.03
N GLY A 8 24.06 31.99 -38.78
CA GLY A 8 24.71 31.40 -37.61
C GLY A 8 24.09 30.05 -37.27
N ARG A 9 24.93 29.01 -37.24
CA ARG A 9 24.61 27.64 -36.87
C ARG A 9 24.26 27.58 -35.38
N ALA A 10 23.02 27.24 -35.03
CA ALA A 10 22.61 26.98 -33.65
C ALA A 10 23.33 25.73 -33.11
N PRO A 11 23.75 25.70 -31.83
CA PRO A 11 24.37 24.53 -31.22
C PRO A 11 23.35 23.40 -31.10
N ALA A 12 23.79 22.18 -31.45
CA ALA A 12 23.01 20.96 -31.33
C ALA A 12 22.48 20.80 -29.90
N GLY A 13 21.16 20.89 -29.75
CA GLY A 13 20.48 20.59 -28.49
C GLY A 13 20.78 19.15 -28.09
N ALA A 14 21.43 18.97 -26.94
CA ALA A 14 21.57 17.66 -26.33
C ALA A 14 20.18 17.06 -26.15
N ALA A 15 19.91 15.95 -26.83
CA ALA A 15 18.69 15.19 -26.65
C ALA A 15 18.60 14.76 -25.18
N VAL A 16 17.73 15.41 -24.41
CA VAL A 16 17.36 14.97 -23.07
C VAL A 16 16.59 13.67 -23.26
N LEU A 17 17.29 12.54 -23.10
CA LEU A 17 16.66 11.22 -23.13
C LEU A 17 15.51 11.21 -22.12
N PRO A 18 14.31 10.74 -22.51
CA PRO A 18 13.19 10.63 -21.59
C PRO A 18 13.60 9.71 -20.46
N ALA A 19 13.53 10.24 -19.24
CA ALA A 19 14.02 9.52 -18.10
C ALA A 19 13.09 8.33 -17.81
N PRO A 20 13.63 7.16 -17.42
CA PRO A 20 12.87 5.91 -17.43
C PRO A 20 11.65 5.97 -16.49
N PRO A 21 10.53 5.33 -16.83
CA PRO A 21 9.33 5.33 -15.98
C PRO A 21 9.64 4.70 -14.62
N ILE A 22 8.97 5.12 -13.54
CA ILE A 22 9.21 4.58 -12.19
C ILE A 22 9.05 3.05 -12.14
N ARG A 23 8.18 2.46 -12.97
CA ARG A 23 8.05 1.00 -13.13
C ARG A 23 9.30 0.29 -13.66
N ARG A 24 10.16 0.98 -14.42
CA ARG A 24 11.40 0.43 -15.03
C ARG A 24 12.67 1.08 -14.50
N ALA A 25 12.58 2.09 -13.61
CA ALA A 25 13.73 2.52 -12.84
C ALA A 25 14.25 1.27 -12.12
N ARG A 26 15.57 1.01 -12.23
CA ARG A 26 16.20 -0.16 -11.58
C ARG A 26 15.63 -0.27 -10.18
N ARG A 27 15.35 -1.51 -9.73
CA ARG A 27 15.23 -1.84 -8.31
C ARG A 27 16.55 -1.44 -7.64
N GLN A 28 16.77 -0.15 -7.43
CA GLN A 28 17.80 0.30 -6.53
C GLN A 28 17.32 -0.23 -5.19
N PRO A 29 18.15 -0.98 -4.46
CA PRO A 29 17.83 -1.20 -3.07
C PRO A 29 17.77 0.17 -2.40
N LEU A 30 16.80 0.41 -1.52
CA LEU A 30 16.78 1.57 -0.62
C LEU A 30 17.96 1.39 0.36
N GLN A 31 19.19 1.50 -0.12
CA GLN A 31 20.39 1.53 0.71
C GLN A 31 20.68 2.94 1.20
N HIS A 32 19.85 3.93 0.84
CA HIS A 32 20.14 5.32 1.15
C HIS A 32 19.63 5.70 2.55
N PRO A 33 20.51 5.93 3.53
CA PRO A 33 20.11 6.28 4.90
C PRO A 33 19.25 7.53 4.96
N LEU A 34 19.46 8.50 4.05
CA LEU A 34 18.65 9.73 4.00
C LEU A 34 17.23 9.50 3.49
N LEU A 35 16.98 8.48 2.65
CA LEU A 35 15.62 8.20 2.24
C LEU A 35 14.85 7.52 3.38
N ARG A 36 15.54 6.71 4.18
CA ARG A 36 14.97 6.10 5.39
C ARG A 36 14.55 7.15 6.43
N SER A 37 15.31 8.24 6.60
CA SER A 37 14.94 9.31 7.54
C SER A 37 13.72 10.13 7.11
N TRP A 38 13.28 10.04 5.85
CA TRP A 38 12.07 10.71 5.36
C TRP A 38 10.77 9.98 5.74
N PHE A 39 10.89 8.71 6.11
CA PHE A 39 9.74 7.85 6.41
C PHE A 39 9.80 7.25 7.82
N LEU A 40 10.81 7.65 8.62
CA LEU A 40 10.95 7.24 10.01
C LEU A 40 10.95 8.47 10.94
N PRO A 41 10.44 8.36 12.18
CA PRO A 41 9.83 7.16 12.77
C PRO A 41 8.56 6.75 12.03
N GLU A 42 8.30 5.44 12.03
CA GLU A 42 7.14 4.88 11.35
C GLU A 42 5.86 5.30 12.07
N GLU A 43 4.88 5.77 11.31
CA GLU A 43 3.53 6.03 11.79
C GLU A 43 2.54 4.94 11.33
N PRO A 44 1.47 4.65 12.09
CA PRO A 44 0.46 3.67 11.68
C PRO A 44 -0.25 4.08 10.38
N GLY A 45 -0.73 3.09 9.63
CA GLY A 45 -1.49 3.28 8.38
C GLY A 45 -0.60 3.36 7.14
N LEU A 46 -0.96 4.22 6.18
CA LEU A 46 -0.26 4.29 4.89
C LEU A 46 1.24 4.69 4.98
N PRO A 47 1.70 5.48 5.97
CA PRO A 47 3.13 5.70 6.17
C PRO A 47 3.97 4.42 6.33
N THR A 48 3.40 3.29 6.78
CA THR A 48 4.05 1.97 6.83
C THR A 48 4.49 1.47 5.44
N LEU A 49 3.95 2.00 4.34
CA LEU A 49 4.28 1.59 2.97
C LEU A 49 5.79 1.66 2.69
N ALA A 50 6.48 2.71 3.16
CA ALA A 50 7.91 2.85 2.95
C ALA A 50 8.70 1.73 3.62
N ALA A 51 8.38 1.43 4.88
CA ALA A 51 8.97 0.31 5.61
C ALA A 51 8.64 -1.04 4.94
N HIS A 52 7.44 -1.21 4.39
CA HIS A 52 7.07 -2.41 3.64
C HIS A 52 7.93 -2.63 2.40
N VAL A 53 8.09 -1.62 1.54
CA VAL A 53 8.95 -1.72 0.36
C VAL A 53 10.41 -2.00 0.77
N LEU A 54 10.89 -1.32 1.82
CA LEU A 54 12.22 -1.49 2.38
C LEU A 54 12.51 -2.92 2.86
N LEU A 55 11.62 -3.45 3.71
CA LEU A 55 11.86 -4.70 4.43
C LEU A 55 11.55 -5.93 3.59
N THR A 56 10.59 -5.82 2.67
CA THR A 56 10.07 -6.98 1.94
C THR A 56 10.53 -7.03 0.49
N GLY A 57 10.98 -5.89 -0.07
CA GLY A 57 11.30 -5.77 -1.49
C GLY A 57 10.07 -5.82 -2.41
N HIS A 58 8.86 -5.85 -1.85
CA HIS A 58 7.62 -5.74 -2.63
C HIS A 58 7.24 -4.29 -2.83
N GLY A 59 7.08 -3.89 -4.10
CA GLY A 59 6.90 -2.52 -4.52
C GLY A 59 8.16 -1.92 -5.14
N ALA A 60 8.16 -0.61 -5.32
CA ALA A 60 9.34 0.12 -5.79
C ALA A 60 9.37 1.53 -5.21
N HIS A 61 10.49 2.20 -5.42
CA HIS A 61 10.67 3.60 -5.06
C HIS A 61 11.51 4.31 -6.11
N TRP A 62 11.48 5.64 -6.06
CA TRP A 62 12.29 6.52 -6.87
C TRP A 62 12.63 7.76 -6.05
N SER A 63 13.82 8.32 -6.25
CA SER A 63 14.20 9.65 -5.76
C SER A 63 14.92 10.44 -6.84
N GLU A 64 14.83 11.77 -6.77
CA GLU A 64 15.44 12.66 -7.78
C GLU A 64 16.97 12.57 -7.81
N GLY A 65 17.60 12.36 -6.65
CA GLY A 65 19.03 12.20 -6.52
C GLY A 65 19.38 11.00 -5.64
N PRO A 66 20.53 10.35 -5.88
CA PRO A 66 20.96 9.22 -5.07
C PRO A 66 21.51 9.66 -3.72
N THR A 67 22.11 10.85 -3.59
CA THR A 67 22.83 11.31 -2.38
C THR A 67 22.07 12.38 -1.59
N THR A 68 21.33 13.25 -2.27
CA THR A 68 20.56 14.35 -1.67
C THR A 68 19.18 14.39 -2.28
N PRO A 69 18.30 13.41 -1.94
CA PRO A 69 16.97 13.36 -2.53
C PRO A 69 16.21 14.64 -2.19
N ARG A 70 15.62 15.29 -3.19
CA ARG A 70 14.74 16.47 -3.01
C ARG A 70 13.27 16.15 -3.20
N ALA A 71 12.99 15.06 -3.90
CA ALA A 71 11.68 14.43 -3.95
C ALA A 71 11.83 12.91 -3.99
N ALA A 72 10.83 12.21 -3.47
CA ALA A 72 10.77 10.77 -3.50
C ALA A 72 9.35 10.26 -3.69
N VAL A 73 9.26 9.11 -4.34
CA VAL A 73 8.03 8.35 -4.53
C VAL A 73 8.28 6.93 -4.03
N VAL A 74 7.36 6.41 -3.23
CA VAL A 74 7.32 4.99 -2.88
C VAL A 74 5.97 4.45 -3.29
N HIS A 75 5.93 3.26 -3.90
CA HIS A 75 4.67 2.63 -4.26
C HIS A 75 4.68 1.11 -4.08
N CYS A 76 3.53 0.56 -3.71
CA CYS A 76 3.26 -0.89 -3.72
C CYS A 76 1.77 -1.11 -3.92
N GLY A 77 1.39 -2.00 -4.85
CA GLY A 77 -0.01 -2.18 -5.24
C GLY A 77 -0.68 -0.83 -5.60
N PRO A 78 -1.86 -0.52 -5.03
CA PRO A 78 -2.59 0.71 -5.30
C PRO A 78 -2.13 1.89 -4.42
N TYR A 79 -1.01 1.79 -3.70
CA TYR A 79 -0.59 2.81 -2.74
C TYR A 79 0.65 3.56 -3.20
N ARG A 80 0.63 4.88 -2.99
CA ARG A 80 1.72 5.80 -3.33
C ARG A 80 1.96 6.76 -2.16
N LEU A 81 3.22 6.93 -1.79
CA LEU A 81 3.70 7.96 -0.88
C LEU A 81 4.58 8.94 -1.64
N LEU A 82 4.24 10.23 -1.60
CA LEU A 82 5.08 11.31 -2.15
C LEU A 82 5.62 12.17 -1.01
N ARG A 83 6.92 12.46 -1.03
CA ARG A 83 7.62 13.28 -0.04
C ARG A 83 8.61 14.22 -0.72
N GLY A 84 9.02 15.26 0.00
CA GLY A 84 9.95 16.29 -0.50
C GLY A 84 9.25 17.45 -1.21
N ASP A 85 9.88 17.97 -2.26
CA ASP A 85 9.45 19.15 -3.02
C ASP A 85 8.92 18.75 -4.42
N PRO A 86 7.64 19.04 -4.74
CA PRO A 86 7.01 18.65 -5.99
C PRO A 86 7.70 19.23 -7.24
N ARG A 87 8.48 20.30 -7.13
CA ARG A 87 9.21 20.89 -8.28
C ARG A 87 10.28 19.96 -8.87
N PHE A 88 10.69 18.95 -8.10
CA PHE A 88 11.66 17.92 -8.53
C PHE A 88 10.98 16.64 -9.04
N LEU A 89 9.65 16.62 -9.11
CA LEU A 89 8.88 15.59 -9.80
C LEU A 89 8.25 16.15 -11.07
N ARG A 90 8.11 15.31 -12.08
CA ARG A 90 7.44 15.65 -13.33
C ARG A 90 6.28 14.69 -13.60
N PRO A 91 5.20 15.12 -14.28
CA PRO A 91 4.06 14.26 -14.60
C PRO A 91 4.44 12.94 -15.27
N GLU A 92 5.41 12.95 -16.19
CA GLU A 92 5.84 11.77 -16.94
C GLU A 92 6.48 10.71 -16.03
N ARG A 93 6.98 11.11 -14.86
CA ARG A 93 7.48 10.17 -13.84
C ARG A 93 6.34 9.51 -13.09
N LEU A 94 5.26 10.23 -12.82
CA LEU A 94 4.12 9.75 -12.07
C LEU A 94 3.14 8.96 -12.93
N ALA A 95 2.93 9.32 -14.19
CA ALA A 95 1.97 8.68 -15.09
C ALA A 95 2.09 7.13 -15.15
N PRO A 96 3.28 6.52 -15.17
CA PRO A 96 3.45 5.06 -15.14
C PRO A 96 2.97 4.36 -13.86
N LEU A 97 2.71 5.12 -12.79
CA LEU A 97 2.12 4.59 -11.57
C LEU A 97 0.65 4.22 -11.75
N GLU A 98 0.00 4.70 -12.82
CA GLU A 98 -1.42 4.50 -13.10
C GLU A 98 -2.31 4.97 -11.93
N ARG A 99 -3.58 4.56 -11.95
CA ARG A 99 -4.59 4.93 -10.95
C ARG A 99 -4.29 4.41 -9.55
N GLY A 100 -4.75 5.14 -8.54
CA GLY A 100 -5.03 4.67 -7.18
C GLY A 100 -4.71 5.70 -6.10
N GLN A 101 -4.28 5.26 -4.93
CA GLN A 101 -4.27 6.07 -3.70
C GLN A 101 -2.91 6.73 -3.42
N PHE A 102 -2.91 8.04 -3.18
CA PHE A 102 -1.75 8.89 -2.90
C PHE A 102 -1.85 9.50 -1.50
N SER A 103 -0.85 9.29 -0.64
CA SER A 103 -0.64 10.06 0.60
C SER A 103 0.56 10.98 0.43
N MET A 104 0.27 12.28 0.46
CA MET A 104 1.20 13.34 0.09
C MET A 104 0.76 14.66 0.73
N PRO A 105 1.68 15.59 1.02
CA PRO A 105 1.32 16.96 1.40
C PRO A 105 0.59 17.70 0.26
N ASP A 106 -0.30 18.63 0.61
CA ASP A 106 -1.15 19.34 -0.36
C ASP A 106 -0.40 20.08 -1.46
N ARG A 107 0.86 20.49 -1.22
CA ARG A 107 1.72 21.10 -2.26
C ARG A 107 1.93 20.20 -3.49
N PHE A 108 1.70 18.89 -3.39
CA PHE A 108 1.76 17.98 -4.54
C PHE A 108 0.48 17.95 -5.38
N LEU A 109 -0.61 18.59 -4.95
CA LEU A 109 -1.89 18.55 -5.66
C LEU A 109 -1.85 19.09 -7.09
N PRO A 110 -1.19 20.23 -7.39
CA PRO A 110 -1.10 20.72 -8.76
C PRO A 110 -0.42 19.70 -9.68
N LEU A 111 0.66 19.08 -9.20
CA LEU A 111 1.36 18.01 -9.94
C LEU A 111 0.47 16.79 -10.15
N LEU A 112 -0.27 16.37 -9.11
CA LEU A 112 -1.17 15.22 -9.21
C LEU A 112 -2.32 15.49 -10.20
N GLY A 113 -2.93 16.67 -10.17
CA GLY A 113 -4.01 17.08 -11.09
C GLY A 113 -3.55 17.27 -12.54
N ALA A 114 -2.30 17.70 -12.74
CA ALA A 114 -1.67 17.75 -14.06
C ALA A 114 -1.38 16.35 -14.63
N THR A 115 -1.17 15.35 -13.76
CA THR A 115 -0.83 13.99 -14.18
C THR A 115 -2.06 13.11 -14.36
N PHE A 116 -3.06 13.21 -13.49
CA PHE A 116 -4.18 12.27 -13.41
C PHE A 116 -5.54 12.96 -13.46
N SER A 117 -6.57 12.22 -13.90
CA SER A 117 -7.95 12.69 -13.86
C SER A 117 -8.94 11.53 -13.71
N PRO A 118 -9.91 11.58 -12.77
CA PRO A 118 -10.10 12.61 -11.74
C PRO A 118 -9.09 12.49 -10.59
N VAL A 119 -8.96 13.53 -9.77
CA VAL A 119 -8.29 13.48 -8.46
C VAL A 119 -9.32 13.77 -7.39
N MET A 120 -9.59 12.79 -6.51
CA MET A 120 -10.64 12.87 -5.51
C MET A 120 -10.05 12.77 -4.10
N PRO A 121 -10.34 13.71 -3.20
CA PRO A 121 -9.98 13.57 -1.80
C PRO A 121 -10.75 12.41 -1.16
N TRP A 122 -10.09 11.68 -0.27
CA TRP A 122 -10.68 10.56 0.45
C TRP A 122 -10.13 10.48 1.86
N VAL A 123 -11.01 10.60 2.87
CA VAL A 123 -10.61 10.52 4.28
C VAL A 123 -10.62 9.07 4.75
N ARG A 124 -9.51 8.67 5.37
CA ARG A 124 -9.35 7.37 6.03
C ARG A 124 -9.20 7.55 7.53
N LEU A 125 -9.74 6.61 8.28
CA LEU A 125 -9.49 6.47 9.70
C LEU A 125 -8.36 5.46 9.89
N VAL A 126 -7.38 5.83 10.70
CA VAL A 126 -6.24 5.00 11.09
C VAL A 126 -6.44 4.56 12.53
N TYR A 127 -6.24 3.28 12.78
CA TYR A 127 -6.41 2.67 14.09
C TYR A 127 -5.17 1.90 14.52
N THR A 128 -4.99 1.79 15.83
CA THR A 128 -4.05 0.85 16.46
C THR A 128 -4.83 -0.09 17.36
N GLN A 129 -4.42 -1.37 17.45
CA GLN A 129 -5.05 -2.30 18.38
C GLN A 129 -4.62 -1.95 19.81
N GLN A 130 -5.53 -1.45 20.64
CA GLN A 130 -5.21 -1.01 22.00
C GLN A 130 -5.91 -1.85 23.06
N LEU A 131 -7.06 -2.42 22.72
CA LEU A 131 -7.86 -3.24 23.62
C LEU A 131 -7.60 -4.71 23.37
N ARG A 132 -7.71 -5.53 24.43
CA ARG A 132 -7.79 -6.99 24.28
C ARG A 132 -9.19 -7.36 23.80
N PRO A 133 -9.34 -7.89 22.58
CA PRO A 133 -10.65 -8.24 22.05
C PRO A 133 -11.18 -9.52 22.70
N ARG A 134 -12.50 -9.61 22.84
CA ARG A 134 -13.15 -10.85 23.27
C ARG A 134 -13.07 -11.86 22.13
N ARG A 135 -12.52 -13.04 22.42
CA ARG A 135 -12.55 -14.17 21.48
C ARG A 135 -13.97 -14.70 21.38
N GLN A 136 -14.45 -14.87 20.17
CA GLN A 136 -15.71 -15.56 19.89
C GLN A 136 -15.40 -17.01 19.48
N PRO A 137 -16.22 -17.99 19.92
CA PRO A 137 -16.13 -19.35 19.41
C PRO A 137 -16.27 -19.36 17.89
N LEU A 138 -15.49 -20.21 17.23
CA LEU A 138 -15.66 -20.45 15.81
C LEU A 138 -16.94 -21.28 15.58
N PRO A 139 -17.70 -21.01 14.50
CA PRO A 139 -18.78 -21.91 14.09
C PRO A 139 -18.26 -23.33 13.86
N VAL A 140 -19.12 -24.33 14.08
CA VAL A 140 -18.81 -25.74 13.81
C VAL A 140 -18.40 -25.91 12.34
N GLY A 141 -17.40 -26.76 12.09
CA GLY A 141 -16.88 -27.02 10.74
C GLY A 141 -15.91 -25.95 10.21
N VAL A 142 -15.73 -24.82 10.93
CA VAL A 142 -14.75 -23.81 10.56
C VAL A 142 -13.37 -24.19 11.08
N ARG A 143 -12.39 -24.26 10.18
CA ARG A 143 -10.97 -24.40 10.55
C ARG A 143 -10.24 -23.07 10.34
N LEU A 144 -9.73 -22.49 11.42
CA LEU A 144 -8.88 -21.30 11.38
C LEU A 144 -7.41 -21.70 11.48
N ARG A 145 -6.57 -21.25 10.54
CA ARG A 145 -5.12 -21.53 10.58
C ARG A 145 -4.30 -20.50 9.79
N PRO A 146 -2.99 -20.37 10.05
CA PRO A 146 -2.10 -19.64 9.16
C PRO A 146 -2.15 -20.21 7.74
N LEU A 147 -2.00 -19.35 6.75
CA LEU A 147 -1.80 -19.75 5.37
C LEU A 147 -0.37 -20.23 5.17
N THR A 148 -0.22 -21.20 4.28
CA THR A 148 1.08 -21.74 3.84
C THR A 148 1.17 -21.65 2.32
N PRO A 149 2.35 -21.85 1.71
CA PRO A 149 2.48 -21.85 0.25
C PRO A 149 1.54 -22.83 -0.48
N LEU A 150 1.10 -23.90 0.20
CA LEU A 150 0.12 -24.87 -0.32
C LEU A 150 -1.30 -24.29 -0.50
N ASP A 151 -1.56 -23.09 0.03
CA ASP A 151 -2.84 -22.40 -0.08
C ASP A 151 -2.90 -21.41 -1.25
N THR A 152 -1.84 -21.35 -2.08
CA THR A 152 -1.77 -20.45 -3.25
C THR A 152 -3.03 -20.59 -4.12
N ALA A 153 -3.39 -21.82 -4.51
CA ALA A 153 -4.57 -22.07 -5.34
C ALA A 153 -5.89 -21.64 -4.66
N ARG A 154 -5.95 -21.67 -3.32
CA ARG A 154 -7.14 -21.23 -2.57
C ARG A 154 -7.27 -19.70 -2.52
N LEU A 155 -6.14 -18.99 -2.50
CA LEU A 155 -6.11 -17.54 -2.67
C LEU A 155 -6.46 -17.15 -4.11
N ASP A 156 -5.97 -17.88 -5.11
CA ASP A 156 -6.28 -17.63 -6.53
C ASP A 156 -7.76 -17.88 -6.86
N ALA A 157 -8.39 -18.83 -6.15
CA ALA A 157 -9.81 -19.14 -6.25
C ALA A 157 -10.73 -18.11 -5.57
N LEU A 158 -10.19 -17.09 -4.88
CA LEU A 158 -11.01 -15.98 -4.40
C LEU A 158 -11.63 -15.23 -5.58
N GLY A 159 -12.88 -14.78 -5.40
CA GLY A 159 -13.59 -13.93 -6.35
C GLY A 159 -12.74 -12.72 -6.75
N GLN A 160 -12.90 -12.26 -8.00
CA GLN A 160 -12.10 -11.18 -8.58
C GLN A 160 -12.10 -9.92 -7.70
N GLU A 161 -13.23 -9.63 -7.06
CA GLU A 161 -13.47 -8.51 -6.15
C GLU A 161 -12.70 -8.60 -4.82
N LEU A 162 -12.11 -9.75 -4.49
CA LEU A 162 -11.36 -9.98 -3.25
C LEU A 162 -9.87 -10.14 -3.48
N ARG A 163 -9.43 -10.26 -4.74
CA ARG A 163 -8.02 -10.48 -5.11
C ARG A 163 -7.09 -9.32 -4.72
N TRP A 164 -7.66 -8.14 -4.48
CA TRP A 164 -6.93 -6.97 -3.98
C TRP A 164 -6.16 -7.26 -2.67
N ILE A 165 -6.60 -8.27 -1.90
CA ILE A 165 -5.92 -8.73 -0.68
C ILE A 165 -4.44 -9.11 -0.90
N THR A 166 -4.06 -9.42 -2.15
CA THR A 166 -2.70 -9.83 -2.54
C THR A 166 -1.84 -8.71 -3.12
N GLU A 167 -2.40 -7.52 -3.40
CA GLU A 167 -1.77 -6.50 -4.24
C GLU A 167 -0.43 -5.98 -3.72
N THR A 168 -0.28 -5.86 -2.40
CA THR A 168 0.98 -5.41 -1.78
C THR A 168 2.06 -6.49 -1.77
N TRP A 169 1.70 -7.75 -2.01
CA TRP A 169 2.64 -8.86 -2.13
C TRP A 169 2.88 -9.26 -3.59
N GLY A 170 2.11 -8.70 -4.52
CA GLY A 170 2.23 -8.92 -5.97
C GLY A 170 1.74 -10.29 -6.48
N SER A 171 1.53 -11.28 -5.60
CA SER A 171 0.90 -12.56 -5.96
C SER A 171 0.37 -13.32 -4.74
N SER A 172 -0.58 -14.21 -4.97
CA SER A 172 -1.09 -15.16 -3.97
C SER A 172 0.03 -16.01 -3.35
N ARG A 173 0.98 -16.50 -4.18
CA ARG A 173 2.12 -17.29 -3.70
C ARG A 173 3.03 -16.48 -2.80
N ALA A 174 3.32 -15.23 -3.17
CA ALA A 174 4.12 -14.34 -2.34
C ALA A 174 3.43 -14.10 -0.99
N LEU A 175 2.13 -13.77 -1.01
CA LEU A 175 1.34 -13.59 0.21
C LEU A 175 1.35 -14.83 1.12
N ALA A 176 1.15 -16.01 0.54
CA ALA A 176 1.12 -17.28 1.27
C ALA A 176 2.47 -17.65 1.91
N ARG A 177 3.59 -17.09 1.44
CA ARG A 177 4.94 -17.29 2.00
C ARG A 177 5.29 -16.35 3.15
N THR A 178 4.48 -15.32 3.42
CA THR A 178 4.84 -14.21 4.33
C THR A 178 4.84 -14.59 5.82
N GLY A 179 4.18 -15.69 6.19
CA GLY A 179 3.84 -16.01 7.59
C GLY A 179 2.94 -14.96 8.25
N GLY A 180 2.30 -14.10 7.45
CA GLY A 180 1.51 -12.94 7.90
C GLY A 180 0.01 -13.05 7.63
N ALA A 181 -0.47 -14.20 7.14
CA ALA A 181 -1.87 -14.39 6.73
C ALA A 181 -2.54 -15.56 7.44
N TRP A 182 -3.82 -15.38 7.81
CA TRP A 182 -4.68 -16.38 8.45
C TRP A 182 -5.97 -16.55 7.66
N GLY A 183 -6.32 -17.80 7.41
CA GLY A 183 -7.54 -18.18 6.71
C GLY A 183 -8.53 -18.91 7.61
N ALA A 184 -9.81 -18.58 7.45
CA ALA A 184 -10.92 -19.40 7.91
C ALA A 184 -11.39 -20.27 6.74
N PHE A 185 -11.44 -21.57 6.96
CA PHE A 185 -11.83 -22.56 5.96
C PHE A 185 -13.16 -23.21 6.34
N VAL A 186 -14.07 -23.28 5.37
CA VAL A 186 -15.36 -23.98 5.45
C VAL A 186 -15.38 -25.01 4.34
N ASP A 187 -15.53 -26.30 4.68
CA ASP A 187 -15.49 -27.42 3.72
C ASP A 187 -14.28 -27.39 2.79
N GLY A 188 -13.12 -27.02 3.35
CA GLY A 188 -11.86 -26.91 2.61
C GLY A 188 -11.70 -25.66 1.72
N ARG A 189 -12.76 -24.87 1.54
CA ARG A 189 -12.76 -23.59 0.80
C ARG A 189 -12.29 -22.45 1.71
N LEU A 190 -11.51 -21.52 1.15
CA LEU A 190 -11.08 -20.32 1.87
C LEU A 190 -12.24 -19.33 1.94
N ALA A 191 -12.90 -19.26 3.09
CA ALA A 191 -14.09 -18.44 3.31
C ALA A 191 -13.76 -17.00 3.70
N SER A 192 -12.70 -16.82 4.49
CA SER A 192 -12.19 -15.50 4.90
C SER A 192 -10.67 -15.55 5.03
N VAL A 193 -10.01 -14.45 4.71
CA VAL A 193 -8.56 -14.30 4.92
C VAL A 193 -8.25 -12.90 5.46
N ALA A 194 -7.48 -12.86 6.55
CA ALA A 194 -6.83 -11.65 7.03
C ALA A 194 -5.33 -11.76 6.77
N THR A 195 -4.68 -10.64 6.45
CA THR A 195 -3.25 -10.60 6.18
C THR A 195 -2.61 -9.31 6.65
N VAL A 196 -1.31 -9.36 6.96
CA VAL A 196 -0.45 -8.18 6.98
C VAL A 196 -0.39 -7.62 5.56
N HIS A 197 -1.11 -6.54 5.32
CA HIS A 197 -1.17 -5.86 4.04
C HIS A 197 0.06 -4.97 3.85
N LEU A 198 0.47 -4.22 4.87
CA LEU A 198 1.73 -3.48 4.89
C LEU A 198 2.55 -3.93 6.11
N ARG A 199 3.83 -4.24 5.88
CA ARG A 199 4.76 -4.75 6.91
C ARG A 199 5.78 -3.69 7.27
N GLY A 200 5.71 -3.19 8.49
CA GLY A 200 6.63 -2.19 9.00
C GLY A 200 7.67 -2.73 9.97
N VAL A 201 8.42 -1.79 10.55
CA VAL A 201 9.39 -2.06 11.62
C VAL A 201 8.65 -2.19 12.95
N SER A 202 7.81 -1.20 13.24
CA SER A 202 7.04 -1.09 14.49
C SER A 202 5.56 -1.40 14.28
N HIS A 203 5.03 -1.15 13.08
CA HIS A 203 3.62 -1.33 12.75
C HIS A 203 3.42 -2.41 11.67
N GLU A 204 2.31 -3.15 11.72
CA GLU A 204 1.86 -3.99 10.61
C GLU A 204 0.37 -3.67 10.35
N ASP A 205 0.04 -3.21 9.14
CA ASP A 205 -1.32 -2.85 8.73
C ASP A 205 -2.05 -4.09 8.23
N LEU A 206 -3.23 -4.36 8.78
CA LEU A 206 -4.04 -5.52 8.44
C LEU A 206 -5.07 -5.20 7.35
N ALA A 207 -5.28 -6.15 6.46
CA ALA A 207 -6.42 -6.19 5.57
C ALA A 207 -7.18 -7.52 5.73
N VAL A 208 -8.46 -7.53 5.39
CA VAL A 208 -9.30 -8.73 5.42
C VAL A 208 -10.30 -8.73 4.29
N VAL A 209 -10.59 -9.91 3.76
CA VAL A 209 -11.70 -10.18 2.85
C VAL A 209 -12.44 -11.43 3.30
N THR A 210 -13.75 -11.45 3.03
CA THR A 210 -14.63 -12.60 3.27
C THR A 210 -15.52 -12.79 2.05
N ALA A 211 -15.59 -14.02 1.54
CA ALA A 211 -16.43 -14.33 0.39
C ALA A 211 -17.90 -14.01 0.71
N PRO A 212 -18.66 -13.44 -0.24
CA PRO A 212 -20.02 -12.94 0.02
C PRO A 212 -20.92 -13.92 0.78
N GLU A 213 -20.89 -15.19 0.42
CA GLU A 213 -21.70 -16.27 1.00
C GLU A 213 -21.34 -16.62 2.44
N PHE A 214 -20.15 -16.24 2.93
CA PHE A 214 -19.68 -16.52 4.30
C PHE A 214 -19.63 -15.28 5.19
N ARG A 215 -20.21 -14.15 4.74
CA ARG A 215 -20.26 -12.91 5.53
C ARG A 215 -21.18 -13.06 6.74
N ARG A 216 -20.96 -12.20 7.75
CA ARG A 216 -21.74 -12.16 9.00
C ARG A 216 -21.67 -13.41 9.88
N ALA A 217 -20.78 -14.36 9.58
CA ALA A 217 -20.53 -15.56 10.39
C ALA A 217 -19.32 -15.42 11.36
N GLY A 218 -18.86 -14.18 11.64
CA GLY A 218 -17.73 -13.93 12.54
C GLY A 218 -16.34 -14.30 12.00
N LEU A 219 -16.25 -14.84 10.78
CA LEU A 219 -15.00 -15.36 10.20
C LEU A 219 -13.92 -14.29 10.03
N ALA A 220 -14.30 -13.10 9.55
CA ALA A 220 -13.38 -11.97 9.38
C ALA A 220 -12.72 -11.60 10.71
N LEU A 221 -13.53 -11.47 11.77
CA LEU A 221 -13.04 -11.14 13.11
C LEU A 221 -12.06 -12.22 13.58
N ALA A 222 -12.41 -13.50 13.45
CA ALA A 222 -11.52 -14.59 13.85
C ALA A 222 -10.16 -14.56 13.13
N CYS A 223 -10.14 -14.33 11.81
CA CYS A 223 -8.91 -14.18 11.05
C CYS A 223 -8.08 -12.97 11.50
N VAL A 224 -8.73 -11.81 11.71
CA VAL A 224 -8.08 -10.58 12.17
C VAL A 224 -7.48 -10.76 13.56
N LEU A 225 -8.20 -11.39 14.48
CA LEU A 225 -7.71 -11.66 15.83
C LEU A 225 -6.48 -12.58 15.82
N ALA A 226 -6.50 -13.62 14.98
CA ALA A 226 -5.35 -14.52 14.85
C ALA A 226 -4.14 -13.81 14.24
N ALA A 227 -4.34 -13.02 13.18
CA ALA A 227 -3.29 -12.24 12.55
C ALA A 227 -2.72 -11.18 13.51
N ALA A 228 -3.56 -10.42 14.20
CA ALA A 228 -3.16 -9.44 15.20
C ALA A 228 -2.39 -10.07 16.37
N THR A 229 -2.81 -11.24 16.84
CA THR A 229 -2.09 -12.00 17.86
C THR A 229 -0.68 -12.35 17.39
N ALA A 230 -0.52 -12.81 16.14
CA ALA A 230 0.79 -13.12 15.59
C ALA A 230 1.68 -11.88 15.36
N ILE A 231 1.11 -10.75 14.97
CA ILE A 231 1.82 -9.45 14.91
C ILE A 231 2.36 -9.09 16.30
N ARG A 232 1.52 -9.21 17.33
CA ARG A 232 1.90 -8.93 18.73
C ARG A 232 3.00 -9.86 19.24
N HIS A 233 2.95 -11.15 18.92
CA HIS A 233 4.03 -12.09 19.26
C HIS A 233 5.38 -11.72 18.63
N ARG A 234 5.39 -11.01 17.50
CA ARG A 234 6.61 -10.46 16.89
C ARG A 234 7.05 -9.12 17.49
N GLY A 235 6.41 -8.64 18.55
CA GLY A 235 6.72 -7.36 19.19
C GLY A 235 6.27 -6.13 18.39
N ARG A 236 5.39 -6.30 17.40
CA ARG A 236 4.88 -5.20 16.55
C ARG A 236 3.46 -4.78 16.96
N ILE A 237 3.05 -3.61 16.49
CA ILE A 237 1.72 -3.04 16.73
C ILE A 237 0.82 -3.35 15.51
N PRO A 238 -0.28 -4.09 15.68
CA PRO A 238 -1.29 -4.23 14.64
C PRO A 238 -1.97 -2.89 14.40
N THR A 239 -2.10 -2.54 13.13
CA THR A 239 -2.78 -1.32 12.65
C THR A 239 -3.86 -1.67 11.65
N TRP A 240 -4.80 -0.75 11.50
CA TRP A 240 -5.91 -0.88 10.55
C TRP A 240 -6.16 0.48 9.93
N SER A 241 -6.37 0.52 8.62
CA SER A 241 -6.78 1.74 7.92
C SER A 241 -7.99 1.45 7.05
N THR A 242 -9.00 2.31 7.12
CA THR A 242 -10.20 2.16 6.29
C THR A 242 -10.84 3.50 5.94
N PRO A 243 -11.49 3.65 4.78
CA PRO A 243 -12.27 4.82 4.47
C PRO A 243 -13.29 5.16 5.57
N ARG A 244 -13.47 6.45 5.86
CA ARG A 244 -14.48 6.89 6.85
C ARG A 244 -15.89 6.38 6.51
N SER A 245 -16.21 6.28 5.21
CA SER A 245 -17.50 5.78 4.72
C SER A 245 -17.69 4.26 4.86
N ASN A 246 -16.64 3.48 5.14
CA ASN A 246 -16.72 2.03 5.22
C ASN A 246 -17.16 1.56 6.62
N GLY A 247 -18.45 1.73 6.92
CA GLY A 247 -19.07 1.32 8.19
C GLY A 247 -18.74 -0.11 8.62
N PRO A 248 -18.91 -1.14 7.76
CA PRO A 248 -18.60 -2.53 8.11
C PRO A 248 -17.14 -2.76 8.52
N SER A 249 -16.18 -2.13 7.84
CA SER A 249 -14.76 -2.24 8.19
C SER A 249 -14.43 -1.55 9.51
N ARG A 250 -15.05 -0.41 9.81
CA ARG A 250 -14.90 0.29 11.10
C ARG A 250 -15.44 -0.55 12.26
N ALA A 251 -16.65 -1.09 12.12
CA ALA A 251 -17.25 -1.96 13.12
C ALA A 251 -16.40 -3.22 13.38
N LEU A 252 -15.81 -3.79 12.33
CA LEU A 252 -14.89 -4.91 12.47
C LEU A 252 -13.59 -4.54 13.21
N ALA A 253 -13.01 -3.38 12.91
CA ALA A 253 -11.83 -2.87 13.61
C ALA A 253 -12.12 -2.69 15.11
N GLU A 254 -13.23 -2.03 15.45
CA GLU A 254 -13.66 -1.82 16.84
C GLU A 254 -13.89 -3.15 17.57
N ALA A 255 -14.59 -4.11 16.95
CA ALA A 255 -14.80 -5.45 17.52
C ALA A 255 -13.47 -6.21 17.73
N ALA A 256 -12.46 -5.94 16.91
CA ALA A 256 -11.12 -6.49 17.05
C ALA A 256 -10.23 -5.72 18.05
N GLY A 257 -10.76 -4.73 18.76
CA GLY A 257 -10.05 -3.97 19.80
C GLY A 257 -9.17 -2.83 19.25
N PHE A 258 -9.42 -2.40 18.02
CA PHE A 258 -8.75 -1.24 17.42
C PHE A 258 -9.45 0.05 17.81
N LEU A 259 -8.67 1.05 18.22
CA LEU A 259 -9.15 2.40 18.52
C LEU A 259 -8.59 3.39 17.48
N PRO A 260 -9.40 4.36 17.02
CA PRO A 260 -8.95 5.36 16.06
C PRO A 260 -7.89 6.24 16.73
N VAL A 261 -6.81 6.51 16.00
CA VAL A 261 -5.72 7.38 16.48
C VAL A 261 -5.53 8.62 15.62
N ARG A 262 -5.98 8.58 14.36
CA ARG A 262 -5.81 9.68 13.41
C ARG A 262 -6.77 9.55 12.23
N GLU A 263 -7.07 10.68 11.61
CA GLU A 263 -7.64 10.75 10.27
C GLU A 263 -6.56 11.12 9.26
N GLU A 264 -6.51 10.41 8.14
CA GLU A 264 -5.59 10.66 7.06
C GLU A 264 -6.37 11.07 5.80
N LEU A 265 -6.07 12.25 5.27
CA LEU A 265 -6.51 12.64 3.94
C LEU A 265 -5.57 12.01 2.91
N VAL A 266 -6.14 11.22 2.02
CA VAL A 266 -5.45 10.68 0.85
C VAL A 266 -6.18 11.10 -0.41
N TYR A 267 -5.54 10.97 -1.56
CA TYR A 267 -6.15 11.28 -2.84
C TYR A 267 -6.27 10.02 -3.68
N TRP A 268 -7.47 9.72 -4.18
CA TRP A 268 -7.65 8.72 -5.22
C TRP A 268 -7.52 9.40 -6.58
N ALA A 269 -6.54 8.98 -7.36
CA ALA A 269 -6.30 9.48 -8.70
C ALA A 269 -6.73 8.45 -9.75
N GLY A 270 -7.40 8.91 -10.80
CA GLY A 270 -7.84 8.15 -11.97
C GLY A 270 -6.69 7.78 -12.91
N PRO A 271 -6.98 7.40 -14.16
CA PRO A 271 -5.93 7.16 -15.16
C PRO A 271 -5.07 8.42 -15.38
N ALA A 272 -3.84 8.20 -15.84
CA ALA A 272 -2.98 9.28 -16.28
C ALA A 272 -3.58 9.97 -17.52
N ARG A 273 -3.31 11.27 -17.65
CA ARG A 273 -3.65 12.08 -18.83
C ARG A 273 -2.71 11.80 -20.00
#